data_AF-A0A1D2U6N0-F1
#
_entry.id   AF-A0A1D2U6N0-F1
#
_cell.length_a   1.000
_cell.length_b   1.000
_cell.length_c   1.000
_cell.angle_alpha   90.00
_cell.angle_beta   90.00
_cell.angle_gamma   90.00
#
_symmetry.space_group_name_H-M   'P 1'
#
loop_
_entity.id
_entity.type
_entity.pdbx_description
1 polymer ?
#
loop_
_entity_poly.entity_id
_entity_poly.type
_entity_poly.pdbx_seq_one_letter_code
_entity_poly.pdbx_strand_id
1 'polypeptide(L)'
;MRARRAGAGALLAALWLVGCASVPPPDAWITGAAVTRQPVALPAPVVFEAALLRWDSDGAPPTVLARQRLDDAGAPPYALRLAYRQAQIEPGARYRVRASVSTDEQRLLATERDVPVLLDPGLRRADVLLARVPPLAATAQATVALRQTWWRLVDIVDAPGAVGAPAAHAQPAHLLLHAGEARLSGSGGCNRLAGRYQLDGARLRFIGLSASLKLCLDGGLAEAAFFERLPKVASYRQRGRMLELRASDGTPLLRLQAEERGLAPLPPAAQISQ
;
A
#
# COMPACT_ATOMS: atom_id res chain seq x y z
N MET A 1 -51.36 53.35 20.18
CA MET A 1 -50.64 52.05 20.14
C MET A 1 -50.25 51.72 18.70
N ARG A 2 -48.94 51.54 18.49
CA ARG A 2 -48.24 50.79 17.43
C ARG A 2 -48.37 51.23 15.95
N ALA A 3 -47.36 51.96 15.52
CA ALA A 3 -46.97 52.18 14.12
C ALA A 3 -46.41 50.89 13.48
N ARG A 4 -46.83 50.61 12.24
CA ARG A 4 -46.26 49.58 11.36
C ARG A 4 -45.06 50.18 10.62
N ARG A 5 -43.88 49.56 10.71
CA ARG A 5 -42.75 49.82 9.81
C ARG A 5 -42.50 48.60 8.94
N ALA A 6 -42.56 48.82 7.63
CA ALA A 6 -42.11 47.90 6.61
C ALA A 6 -40.58 47.85 6.60
N GLY A 7 -39.99 46.66 6.65
CA GLY A 7 -38.56 46.42 6.44
C GLY A 7 -38.36 45.80 5.06
N ALA A 8 -37.79 46.57 4.15
CA ALA A 8 -37.37 46.14 2.81
C ALA A 8 -36.10 45.27 2.91
N GLY A 9 -35.97 44.35 1.96
CA GLY A 9 -34.97 43.29 1.96
C GLY A 9 -33.56 43.73 1.58
N ALA A 10 -32.60 42.87 1.94
CA ALA A 10 -31.29 42.77 1.32
C ALA A 10 -30.87 41.29 1.36
N LEU A 11 -31.25 40.54 0.32
CA LEU A 11 -30.73 39.20 0.04
C LEU A 11 -29.29 39.37 -0.47
N LEU A 12 -28.31 39.20 0.41
CA LEU A 12 -26.91 39.02 0.04
C LEU A 12 -26.76 37.64 -0.59
N ALA A 13 -26.81 37.59 -1.92
CA ALA A 13 -26.44 36.42 -2.70
C ALA A 13 -24.92 36.23 -2.61
N ALA A 14 -24.47 35.37 -1.70
CA ALA A 14 -23.09 34.89 -1.67
C ALA A 14 -22.85 34.01 -2.90
N LEU A 15 -22.18 34.56 -3.92
CA LEU A 15 -21.64 33.77 -5.03
C LEU A 15 -20.56 32.82 -4.47
N TRP A 16 -20.92 31.54 -4.34
CA TRP A 16 -19.96 30.47 -4.14
C TRP A 16 -19.22 30.25 -5.47
N LEU A 17 -18.07 30.91 -5.62
CA LEU A 17 -17.08 30.56 -6.65
C LEU A 17 -16.51 29.18 -6.32
N VAL A 18 -17.21 28.12 -6.74
CA VAL A 18 -16.63 26.79 -6.84
C VAL A 18 -15.66 26.82 -8.02
N GLY A 19 -14.44 27.30 -7.77
CA GLY A 19 -13.35 27.19 -8.73
C GLY A 19 -13.03 25.71 -8.91
N CYS A 20 -13.36 25.16 -10.08
CA CYS A 20 -12.84 23.87 -10.51
C CYS A 20 -11.33 24.00 -10.68
N ALA A 21 -10.56 23.78 -9.61
CA ALA A 21 -9.12 23.64 -9.70
C ALA A 21 -8.84 22.32 -10.44
N SER A 22 -8.66 22.39 -11.76
CA SER A 22 -8.24 21.25 -12.56
C SER A 22 -6.82 20.86 -12.15
N VAL A 23 -6.63 19.59 -11.76
CA VAL A 23 -5.31 19.04 -11.50
C VAL A 23 -4.48 19.13 -12.80
N PRO A 24 -3.31 19.81 -12.81
CA PRO A 24 -2.47 19.89 -14.00
C PRO A 24 -2.12 18.50 -14.55
N PRO A 25 -1.90 18.36 -15.87
CA PRO A 25 -1.46 17.09 -16.44
C PRO A 25 -0.04 16.73 -15.94
N PRO A 26 0.38 15.45 -16.04
CA PRO A 26 1.76 15.06 -15.84
C PRO A 26 2.73 15.81 -16.76
N ASP A 27 3.87 16.23 -16.23
CA ASP A 27 4.93 16.98 -16.94
C ASP A 27 6.29 16.23 -16.94
N ALA A 28 6.33 15.04 -16.33
CA ALA A 28 7.52 14.23 -16.15
C ALA A 28 7.22 12.73 -16.28
N TRP A 29 8.25 11.95 -16.61
CA TRP A 29 8.14 10.51 -16.82
C TRP A 29 9.30 9.77 -16.16
N ILE A 30 9.00 8.62 -15.53
CA ILE A 30 9.99 7.56 -15.30
C ILE A 30 9.86 6.57 -16.45
N THR A 31 10.96 6.34 -17.17
CA THR A 31 11.01 5.39 -18.30
C THR A 31 11.93 4.21 -18.01
N GLY A 32 11.81 3.13 -18.77
CA GLY A 32 12.71 1.97 -18.65
C GLY A 32 12.04 0.70 -19.16
N ALA A 33 12.50 -0.45 -18.68
CA ALA A 33 11.90 -1.73 -18.99
C ALA A 33 11.69 -2.59 -17.73
N ALA A 34 10.58 -3.30 -17.67
CA ALA A 34 10.38 -4.41 -16.75
C ALA A 34 10.79 -5.72 -17.44
N VAL A 35 11.82 -6.36 -16.90
CA VAL A 35 12.50 -7.52 -17.48
C VAL A 35 12.49 -8.71 -16.54
N THR A 36 12.76 -9.89 -17.05
CA THR A 36 12.98 -11.11 -16.26
C THR A 36 14.42 -11.57 -16.42
N ARG A 37 14.98 -12.28 -15.43
CA ARG A 37 16.35 -12.80 -15.51
C ARG A 37 16.53 -13.83 -16.63
N GLN A 38 15.46 -14.56 -16.92
CA GLN A 38 15.41 -15.65 -17.88
C GLN A 38 14.05 -15.60 -18.58
N PRO A 39 13.96 -16.03 -19.85
CA PRO A 39 12.68 -16.14 -20.55
C PRO A 39 11.65 -16.93 -19.74
N VAL A 40 10.42 -16.43 -19.70
CA VAL A 40 9.31 -17.04 -18.96
C VAL A 40 8.09 -17.16 -19.88
N ALA A 41 7.56 -18.37 -19.98
CA ALA A 41 6.23 -18.58 -20.54
C ALA A 41 5.18 -18.12 -19.51
N LEU A 42 4.23 -17.30 -19.97
CA LEU A 42 3.11 -16.80 -19.19
C LEU A 42 1.79 -17.25 -19.84
N PRO A 43 0.78 -17.65 -19.04
CA PRO A 43 -0.55 -17.96 -19.56
C PRO A 43 -1.25 -16.66 -19.97
N ALA A 44 -1.66 -16.53 -21.23
CA ALA A 44 -2.45 -15.38 -21.68
C ALA A 44 -3.94 -15.56 -21.35
N PRO A 45 -4.68 -14.48 -21.01
CA PRO A 45 -4.22 -13.09 -20.92
C PRO A 45 -3.48 -12.79 -19.61
N VAL A 46 -2.48 -11.89 -19.69
CA VAL A 46 -1.81 -11.32 -18.52
C VAL A 46 -1.88 -9.81 -18.55
N VAL A 47 -1.98 -9.23 -17.37
CA VAL A 47 -1.93 -7.79 -17.15
C VAL A 47 -0.59 -7.43 -16.52
N PHE A 48 0.11 -6.48 -17.11
CA PHE A 48 1.25 -5.82 -16.48
C PHE A 48 0.80 -4.54 -15.79
N GLU A 49 1.18 -4.36 -14.53
CA GLU A 49 0.98 -3.12 -13.79
C GLU A 49 2.28 -2.63 -13.18
N ALA A 50 2.49 -1.32 -13.22
CA ALA A 50 3.57 -0.64 -12.52
C ALA A 50 3.06 0.62 -11.80
N ALA A 51 3.71 0.98 -10.70
CA ALA A 51 3.37 2.17 -9.93
C ALA A 51 4.62 2.88 -9.42
N LEU A 52 4.58 4.21 -9.44
CA LEU A 52 5.52 5.08 -8.73
C LEU A 52 4.93 5.40 -7.34
N LEU A 53 5.64 5.00 -6.30
CA LEU A 53 5.26 5.17 -4.90
C LEU A 53 6.19 6.17 -4.23
N ARG A 54 5.62 7.09 -3.45
CA ARG A 54 6.34 7.93 -2.49
C ARG A 54 6.13 7.38 -1.08
N TRP A 55 7.23 7.22 -0.36
CA TRP A 55 7.27 6.84 1.05
C TRP A 55 7.80 8.00 1.87
N ASP A 56 6.96 8.47 2.79
CA ASP A 56 7.27 9.59 3.67
C ASP A 56 7.92 9.05 4.96
N SER A 57 8.70 9.89 5.66
CA SER A 57 9.49 9.47 6.83
C SER A 57 8.66 9.29 8.10
N ASP A 58 7.41 9.75 8.09
CA ASP A 58 6.47 9.70 9.21
C ASP A 58 5.81 8.32 9.41
N GLY A 59 6.03 7.39 8.49
CA GLY A 59 5.46 6.05 8.53
C GLY A 59 4.00 5.97 8.04
N ALA A 60 3.50 7.02 7.39
CA ALA A 60 2.20 7.00 6.73
C ALA A 60 2.15 5.96 5.58
N PRO A 61 0.94 5.50 5.18
CA PRO A 61 0.77 4.73 3.97
C PRO A 61 1.41 5.42 2.76
N PRO A 62 2.03 4.68 1.84
CA PRO A 62 2.68 5.26 0.67
C PRO A 62 1.67 5.95 -0.24
N THR A 63 2.10 7.03 -0.89
CA THR A 63 1.29 7.75 -1.89
C THR A 63 1.66 7.28 -3.29
N VAL A 64 0.68 6.83 -4.06
CA VAL A 64 0.82 6.46 -5.47
C VAL A 64 0.76 7.71 -6.34
N LEU A 65 1.88 8.04 -6.97
CA LEU A 65 2.03 9.24 -7.81
C LEU A 65 1.71 8.98 -9.28
N ALA A 66 1.97 7.75 -9.74
CA ALA A 66 1.73 7.33 -11.12
C ALA A 66 1.38 5.84 -11.16
N ARG A 67 0.56 5.45 -12.13
CA ARG A 67 0.29 4.05 -12.46
C ARG A 67 0.36 3.85 -13.97
N GLN A 68 0.84 2.68 -14.36
CA GLN A 68 0.78 2.18 -15.73
C GLN A 68 0.13 0.80 -15.68
N ARG A 69 -0.77 0.55 -16.62
CA ARG A 69 -1.36 -0.75 -16.88
C ARG A 69 -1.27 -1.06 -18.36
N LEU A 70 -0.90 -2.30 -18.66
CA LEU A 70 -0.96 -2.88 -20.00
C LEU A 70 -1.81 -4.14 -19.89
N ASP A 71 -3.00 -4.12 -20.49
CA ASP A 71 -3.82 -5.30 -20.69
C ASP A 71 -3.22 -6.16 -21.82
N ASP A 72 -3.47 -7.46 -21.80
CA ASP A 72 -2.94 -8.43 -22.77
C ASP A 72 -1.43 -8.27 -23.03
N ALA A 73 -0.66 -8.00 -21.97
CA ALA A 73 0.72 -7.55 -22.05
C ALA A 73 1.67 -8.57 -22.69
N GLY A 74 1.26 -9.84 -22.80
CA GLY A 74 2.08 -10.91 -23.36
C GLY A 74 3.35 -11.19 -22.56
N ALA A 75 4.41 -11.60 -23.25
CA ALA A 75 5.68 -11.93 -22.63
C ALA A 75 6.55 -10.67 -22.41
N PRO A 76 7.39 -10.62 -21.35
CA PRO A 76 8.36 -9.54 -21.13
C PRO A 76 9.40 -9.50 -22.27
N PRO A 77 10.07 -8.35 -22.50
CA PRO A 77 10.11 -7.15 -21.66
C PRO A 77 8.92 -6.20 -21.84
N TYR A 78 8.51 -5.52 -20.77
CA TYR A 78 7.45 -4.51 -20.81
C TYR A 78 8.06 -3.10 -20.73
N ALA A 79 7.66 -2.20 -21.63
CA ALA A 79 8.09 -0.81 -21.56
C ALA A 79 7.50 -0.12 -20.32
N LEU A 80 8.36 0.38 -19.44
CA LEU A 80 7.96 1.15 -18.26
C LEU A 80 7.81 2.62 -18.65
N ARG A 81 6.64 3.20 -18.37
CA ARG A 81 6.30 4.60 -18.64
C ARG A 81 5.34 5.11 -17.55
N LEU A 82 5.90 5.70 -16.50
CA LEU A 82 5.13 6.25 -15.38
C LEU A 82 5.12 7.77 -15.45
N ALA A 83 4.01 8.34 -15.90
CA ALA A 83 3.80 9.78 -15.98
C ALA A 83 3.43 10.36 -14.60
N TYR A 84 4.16 11.36 -14.14
CA TYR A 84 3.94 12.02 -12.84
C TYR A 84 4.11 13.55 -12.97
N ARG A 85 3.74 14.29 -11.93
CA ARG A 85 4.03 15.74 -11.86
C ARG A 85 5.28 16.02 -11.04
N GLN A 86 6.20 16.81 -11.59
CA GLN A 86 7.43 17.20 -10.90
C GLN A 86 7.14 17.91 -9.57
N ALA A 87 6.05 18.68 -9.48
CA ALA A 87 5.62 19.35 -8.27
C ALA A 87 5.22 18.40 -7.12
N GLN A 88 5.02 17.10 -7.38
CA GLN A 88 4.73 16.10 -6.34
C GLN A 88 5.99 15.51 -5.69
N ILE A 89 7.17 15.89 -6.20
CA ILE A 89 8.46 15.42 -5.68
C ILE A 89 8.89 16.33 -4.53
N GLU A 90 8.77 15.79 -3.32
CA GLU A 90 9.19 16.41 -2.07
C GLU A 90 10.62 16.00 -1.68
N PRO A 91 11.43 16.94 -1.15
CA PRO A 91 12.74 16.65 -0.59
C PRO A 91 12.66 15.66 0.59
N GLY A 92 13.62 14.74 0.68
CA GLY A 92 13.72 13.77 1.78
C GLY A 92 12.75 12.59 1.73
N ALA A 93 11.73 12.63 0.86
CA ALA A 93 10.87 11.50 0.59
C ALA A 93 11.59 10.43 -0.26
N ARG A 94 11.14 9.18 -0.14
CA ARG A 94 11.73 8.04 -0.86
C ARG A 94 10.80 7.58 -1.98
N TYR A 95 11.31 7.56 -3.20
CA TYR A 95 10.56 7.12 -4.37
C TYR A 95 10.94 5.69 -4.76
N ARG A 96 9.93 4.88 -5.07
CA ARG A 96 10.08 3.47 -5.42
C ARG A 96 9.17 3.11 -6.59
N VAL A 97 9.68 2.28 -7.50
CA VAL A 97 8.85 1.60 -8.49
C VAL A 97 8.51 0.20 -8.00
N ARG A 98 7.22 -0.16 -8.11
CA ARG A 98 6.73 -1.52 -7.92
C ARG A 98 6.08 -1.95 -9.22
N ALA A 99 6.34 -3.19 -9.65
CA ALA A 99 5.69 -3.75 -10.82
C ALA A 99 5.27 -5.21 -10.57
N SER A 100 4.21 -5.63 -11.24
CA SER A 100 3.76 -7.01 -11.23
C SER A 100 3.08 -7.41 -12.54
N VAL A 101 3.09 -8.71 -12.79
CA VAL A 101 2.29 -9.33 -13.85
C VAL A 101 1.33 -10.32 -13.21
N SER A 102 0.06 -10.21 -13.55
CA SER A 102 -1.01 -11.03 -13.00
C SER A 102 -1.98 -11.50 -14.06
N THR A 103 -2.59 -12.64 -13.79
CA THR A 103 -3.88 -13.04 -14.40
C THR A 103 -5.01 -12.48 -13.52
N ASP A 104 -6.26 -12.74 -13.89
CA ASP A 104 -7.42 -12.37 -13.04
C ASP A 104 -7.40 -13.08 -11.68
N GLU A 105 -6.81 -14.27 -11.61
CA GLU A 105 -6.81 -15.09 -10.39
C GLU A 105 -5.59 -14.86 -9.51
N GLN A 106 -4.40 -14.72 -10.13
CA GLN A 106 -3.14 -14.76 -9.39
C GLN A 106 -2.05 -13.88 -9.99
N ARG A 107 -1.16 -13.41 -9.10
CA ARG A 107 0.08 -12.73 -9.48
C ARG A 107 1.15 -13.75 -9.85
N LEU A 108 1.69 -13.62 -11.05
CA LEU A 108 2.69 -14.54 -11.60
C LEU A 108 4.11 -14.01 -11.44
N LEU A 109 4.29 -12.71 -11.67
CA LEU A 109 5.58 -12.03 -11.55
C LEU A 109 5.46 -10.78 -10.67
N ALA A 110 6.52 -10.43 -9.95
CA ALA A 110 6.58 -9.21 -9.17
C ALA A 110 8.02 -8.72 -8.97
N THR A 111 8.17 -7.45 -8.64
CA THR A 111 9.41 -6.92 -8.07
C THR A 111 9.68 -7.55 -6.70
N GLU A 112 10.79 -8.28 -6.59
CA GLU A 112 11.20 -8.91 -5.32
C GLU A 112 11.88 -7.96 -4.34
N ARG A 113 12.45 -6.87 -4.85
CA ARG A 113 13.23 -5.89 -4.09
C ARG A 113 12.73 -4.49 -4.41
N ASP A 114 13.10 -3.58 -3.54
CA ASP A 114 12.85 -2.15 -3.74
C ASP A 114 13.59 -1.69 -4.99
N VAL A 115 12.87 -0.98 -5.87
CA VAL A 115 13.46 -0.30 -7.02
C VAL A 115 13.50 1.20 -6.70
N PRO A 116 14.58 1.71 -6.06
CA PRO A 116 14.73 3.14 -5.81
C PRO A 116 14.83 3.91 -7.12
N VAL A 117 14.13 5.04 -7.19
CA VAL A 117 14.17 5.99 -8.31
C VAL A 117 14.27 7.41 -7.77
N LEU A 118 14.55 8.38 -8.64
CA LEU A 118 14.63 9.80 -8.30
C LEU A 118 15.60 10.08 -7.14
N LEU A 119 16.69 9.31 -7.07
CA LEU A 119 17.82 9.61 -6.18
C LEU A 119 18.59 10.84 -6.68
N ASP A 120 18.57 11.04 -8.00
CA ASP A 120 19.00 12.24 -8.71
C ASP A 120 17.80 12.71 -9.58
N PRO A 121 17.34 13.97 -9.47
CA PRO A 121 16.25 14.51 -10.29
C PRO A 121 16.49 14.45 -11.82
N GLY A 122 17.75 14.34 -12.25
CA GLY A 122 18.14 14.14 -13.65
C GLY A 122 18.02 12.68 -14.11
N LEU A 123 18.07 11.71 -13.18
CA LEU A 123 18.00 10.29 -13.49
C LEU A 123 16.56 9.76 -13.39
N ARG A 124 15.87 9.76 -14.53
CA ARG A 124 14.46 9.35 -14.64
C ARG A 124 14.28 8.03 -15.38
N ARG A 125 15.20 7.10 -15.14
CA ARG A 125 15.18 5.75 -15.70
C ARG A 125 15.09 4.71 -14.61
N ALA A 126 14.27 3.69 -14.81
CA ALA A 126 14.11 2.56 -13.90
C ALA A 126 13.95 1.25 -14.69
N ASP A 127 15.00 0.44 -14.70
CA ASP A 127 14.94 -0.93 -15.21
C ASP A 127 14.58 -1.86 -14.05
N VAL A 128 13.44 -2.54 -14.19
CA VAL A 128 12.77 -3.28 -13.12
C VAL A 128 12.93 -4.77 -13.35
N LEU A 129 13.46 -5.48 -12.35
CA LEU A 129 13.57 -6.93 -12.44
C LEU A 129 12.35 -7.60 -11.81
N LEU A 130 11.62 -8.35 -12.64
CA LEU A 130 10.50 -9.19 -12.26
C LEU A 130 11.00 -10.61 -11.96
N ALA A 131 10.54 -11.18 -10.86
CA ALA A 131 10.75 -12.58 -10.54
C ALA A 131 9.41 -13.31 -10.35
N ARG A 132 9.46 -14.64 -10.44
CA ARG A 132 8.28 -15.48 -10.26
C ARG A 132 7.76 -15.40 -8.83
N VAL A 133 6.44 -15.26 -8.71
CA VAL A 133 5.73 -15.42 -7.46
C VAL A 133 5.27 -16.88 -7.38
N PRO A 134 5.72 -17.66 -6.38
CA PRO A 134 5.26 -19.03 -6.22
C PRO A 134 3.75 -19.08 -5.96
N PRO A 135 3.01 -20.01 -6.59
CA PRO A 135 1.59 -20.19 -6.33
C PRO A 135 1.40 -20.86 -4.96
N LEU A 136 1.25 -20.04 -3.93
CA LEU A 136 1.00 -20.49 -2.57
C LEU A 136 -0.50 -20.40 -2.25
N ALA A 137 -1.07 -21.42 -1.62
CA ALA A 137 -2.46 -21.36 -1.14
C ALA A 137 -2.71 -20.20 -0.16
N ALA A 138 -1.65 -19.72 0.51
CA ALA A 138 -1.69 -18.54 1.36
C ALA A 138 -1.87 -17.23 0.59
N THR A 139 -1.50 -17.17 -0.70
CA THR A 139 -1.55 -15.95 -1.53
C THR A 139 -2.31 -16.13 -2.83
N ALA A 140 -2.98 -17.27 -3.02
CA ALA A 140 -3.69 -17.61 -4.26
C ALA A 140 -4.73 -16.55 -4.65
N GLN A 141 -5.37 -15.91 -3.67
CA GLN A 141 -6.35 -14.84 -3.91
C GLN A 141 -5.80 -13.43 -3.65
N ALA A 142 -4.47 -13.24 -3.56
CA ALA A 142 -3.87 -11.97 -3.18
C ALA A 142 -3.78 -10.96 -4.33
N THR A 143 -4.42 -9.80 -4.19
CA THR A 143 -4.34 -8.73 -5.20
C THR A 143 -3.21 -7.74 -4.94
N VAL A 144 -2.48 -7.88 -3.84
CA VAL A 144 -1.26 -7.09 -3.52
C VAL A 144 -0.16 -8.02 -2.99
N ALA A 145 1.10 -7.57 -3.11
CA ALA A 145 2.24 -8.31 -2.55
C ALA A 145 2.20 -8.31 -1.01
N LEU A 146 2.72 -9.37 -0.38
CA LEU A 146 2.88 -9.42 1.08
C LEU A 146 3.91 -8.37 1.56
N ARG A 147 5.06 -8.35 0.89
CA ARG A 147 6.20 -7.47 1.17
C ARG A 147 6.02 -6.15 0.44
N GLN A 148 6.60 -5.08 0.97
CA GLN A 148 6.49 -3.72 0.41
C GLN A 148 5.04 -3.24 0.25
N THR A 149 4.22 -3.63 1.23
CA THR A 149 2.82 -3.23 1.37
C THR A 149 2.62 -2.75 2.79
N TRP A 150 1.95 -1.60 2.94
CA TRP A 150 1.61 -1.03 4.24
C TRP A 150 0.29 -1.66 4.70
N TRP A 151 0.36 -2.45 5.78
CA TRP A 151 -0.75 -3.24 6.29
C TRP A 151 -1.35 -2.59 7.54
N ARG A 152 -2.51 -1.96 7.41
CA ARG A 152 -3.27 -1.38 8.53
C ARG A 152 -3.91 -2.46 9.36
N LEU A 153 -3.78 -2.43 10.69
CA LEU A 153 -4.58 -3.27 11.57
C LEU A 153 -6.06 -2.86 11.47
N VAL A 154 -6.94 -3.83 11.24
CA VAL A 154 -8.40 -3.62 11.20
C VAL A 154 -9.15 -4.43 12.23
N ASP A 155 -8.57 -5.53 12.71
CA ASP A 155 -9.24 -6.41 13.68
C ASP A 155 -8.23 -7.21 14.52
N ILE A 156 -8.58 -7.41 15.79
CA ILE A 156 -7.93 -8.33 16.72
C ILE A 156 -8.97 -9.39 17.09
N VAL A 157 -8.78 -10.62 16.61
CA VAL A 157 -9.91 -11.57 16.45
C VAL A 157 -10.51 -12.01 17.79
N ASP A 158 -9.69 -12.21 18.81
CA ASP A 158 -10.08 -12.59 20.17
C ASP A 158 -10.33 -11.37 21.09
N ALA A 159 -10.28 -10.16 20.54
CA ALA A 159 -10.62 -8.92 21.22
C ALA A 159 -11.42 -7.98 20.28
N PRO A 160 -12.63 -8.39 19.84
CA PRO A 160 -13.43 -7.61 18.91
C PRO A 160 -13.74 -6.22 19.48
N GLY A 161 -13.60 -5.19 18.65
CA GLY A 161 -13.78 -3.79 19.07
C GLY A 161 -12.56 -3.17 19.75
N ALA A 162 -11.48 -3.93 20.01
CA ALA A 162 -10.22 -3.37 20.51
C ALA A 162 -9.55 -2.44 19.50
N VAL A 163 -9.78 -2.65 18.19
CA VAL A 163 -9.29 -1.75 17.14
C VAL A 163 -10.26 -0.57 17.01
N GLY A 164 -10.00 0.48 17.79
CA GLY A 164 -10.73 1.75 17.70
C GLY A 164 -10.23 2.65 16.55
N ALA A 165 -10.93 3.77 16.35
CA ALA A 165 -10.39 4.84 15.53
C ALA A 165 -9.06 5.34 16.14
N PRO A 166 -8.04 5.66 15.31
CA PRO A 166 -6.83 6.28 15.84
C PRO A 166 -7.18 7.55 16.61
N ALA A 167 -6.47 7.82 17.70
CA ALA A 167 -6.56 9.10 18.38
C ALA A 167 -6.28 10.25 17.38
N ALA A 168 -6.78 11.46 17.68
CA ALA A 168 -6.53 12.61 16.82
C ALA A 168 -5.02 12.77 16.57
N HIS A 169 -4.62 12.83 15.30
CA HIS A 169 -3.22 12.91 14.85
C HIS A 169 -2.34 11.68 15.11
N ALA A 170 -2.89 10.57 15.60
CA ALA A 170 -2.20 9.29 15.67
C ALA A 170 -2.32 8.53 14.35
N GLN A 171 -1.24 7.87 13.93
CA GLN A 171 -1.30 6.94 12.80
C GLN A 171 -2.02 5.66 13.25
N PRO A 172 -2.72 4.96 12.35
CA PRO A 172 -3.27 3.66 12.69
C PRO A 172 -2.15 2.65 12.97
N ALA A 173 -2.44 1.66 13.81
CA ALA A 173 -1.55 0.53 13.99
C ALA A 173 -1.34 -0.19 12.64
N HIS A 174 -0.09 -0.53 12.33
CA HIS A 174 0.27 -1.09 11.02
C HIS A 174 1.57 -1.88 11.03
N LEU A 175 1.79 -2.65 9.97
CA LEU A 175 3.02 -3.38 9.68
C LEU A 175 3.51 -3.11 8.25
N LEU A 176 4.82 -3.17 8.08
CA LEU A 176 5.51 -3.15 6.80
C LEU A 176 6.62 -4.20 6.79
N LEU A 177 6.49 -5.17 5.87
CA LEU A 177 7.48 -6.22 5.65
C LEU A 177 8.43 -5.78 4.53
N HIS A 178 9.68 -5.47 4.88
CA HIS A 178 10.69 -5.02 3.93
C HIS A 178 11.31 -6.20 3.17
N ALA A 179 11.40 -6.12 1.85
CA ALA A 179 11.82 -7.27 1.04
C ALA A 179 13.34 -7.54 1.02
N GLY A 180 14.18 -6.50 1.18
CA GLY A 180 15.64 -6.62 1.03
C GLY A 180 16.35 -7.32 2.19
N GLU A 181 16.10 -6.91 3.43
CA GLU A 181 16.82 -7.39 4.62
C GLU A 181 15.95 -8.22 5.57
N ALA A 182 14.77 -8.65 5.11
CA ALA A 182 13.76 -9.34 5.91
C ALA A 182 13.47 -8.62 7.24
N ARG A 183 13.39 -7.29 7.16
CA ARG A 183 13.08 -6.41 8.30
C ARG A 183 11.58 -6.17 8.41
N LEU A 184 11.10 -6.04 9.63
CA LEU A 184 9.76 -5.58 9.96
C LEU A 184 9.86 -4.18 10.55
N SER A 185 9.00 -3.28 10.10
CA SER A 185 8.71 -2.04 10.82
C SER A 185 7.21 -1.87 10.98
N GLY A 186 6.78 -1.10 11.96
CA GLY A 186 5.37 -0.80 12.15
C GLY A 186 5.13 0.20 13.26
N SER A 187 3.86 0.35 13.62
CA SER A 187 3.42 1.15 14.76
C SER A 187 2.24 0.45 15.43
N GLY A 188 2.15 0.54 16.75
CA GLY A 188 0.94 0.21 17.51
C GLY A 188 -0.05 1.38 17.60
N GLY A 189 0.29 2.52 16.98
CA GLY A 189 -0.46 3.77 17.03
C GLY A 189 0.29 4.82 17.84
N CYS A 190 0.76 4.44 19.03
CA CYS A 190 1.59 5.29 19.89
C CYS A 190 3.09 4.99 19.70
N ASN A 191 3.43 3.72 19.87
CA ASN A 191 4.79 3.21 19.85
C ASN A 191 5.14 2.59 18.52
N ARG A 192 6.36 2.89 18.06
CA ARG A 192 6.91 2.30 16.84
C ARG A 192 7.45 0.92 17.17
N LEU A 193 7.20 -0.03 16.28
CA LEU A 193 7.70 -1.39 16.32
C LEU A 193 8.80 -1.58 15.27
N ALA A 194 9.85 -2.30 15.64
CA ALA A 194 10.85 -2.81 14.71
C ALA A 194 11.13 -4.29 14.99
N GLY A 195 11.65 -5.00 13.99
CA GLY A 195 12.07 -6.38 14.15
C GLY A 195 12.52 -6.98 12.83
N ARG A 196 12.55 -8.31 12.79
CA ARG A 196 12.82 -9.10 11.58
C ARG A 196 11.69 -10.08 11.35
N TYR A 197 11.64 -10.64 10.15
CA TYR A 197 10.72 -11.74 9.85
C TYR A 197 11.44 -12.86 9.10
N GLN A 198 10.89 -14.06 9.21
CA GLN A 198 11.23 -15.20 8.38
C GLN A 198 9.99 -15.58 7.57
N LEU A 199 10.17 -15.72 6.26
CA LEU A 199 9.12 -16.10 5.33
C LEU A 199 9.58 -17.34 4.56
N ASP A 200 8.80 -18.41 4.66
CA ASP A 200 9.05 -19.68 3.96
C ASP A 200 7.72 -20.28 3.51
N GLY A 201 7.40 -20.11 2.23
CA GLY A 201 6.08 -20.42 1.69
C GLY A 201 4.97 -19.69 2.46
N ALA A 202 4.07 -20.46 3.08
CA ALA A 202 2.97 -19.94 3.90
C ALA A 202 3.35 -19.67 5.38
N ARG A 203 4.58 -20.00 5.79
CA ARG A 203 5.06 -19.78 7.15
C ARG A 203 5.62 -18.37 7.27
N LEU A 204 5.16 -17.65 8.29
CA LEU A 204 5.62 -16.30 8.62
C LEU A 204 5.86 -16.25 10.13
N ARG A 205 7.07 -15.86 10.52
CA ARG A 205 7.44 -15.66 11.93
C ARG A 205 8.12 -14.32 12.12
N PHE A 206 7.84 -13.65 13.22
CA PHE A 206 8.50 -12.41 13.62
C PHE A 206 9.56 -12.67 14.69
N ILE A 207 10.71 -12.00 14.58
CA ILE A 207 11.90 -12.27 15.40
C ILE A 207 12.51 -10.95 15.86
N GLY A 208 12.96 -10.92 17.12
CA GLY A 208 13.67 -9.76 17.68
C GLY A 208 12.80 -8.50 17.66
N LEU A 209 11.52 -8.65 18.01
CA LEU A 209 10.60 -7.53 18.08
C LEU A 209 11.00 -6.58 19.20
N SER A 210 11.04 -5.29 18.89
CA SER A 210 11.27 -4.21 19.85
C SER A 210 10.29 -3.07 19.58
N ALA A 211 9.88 -2.39 20.63
CA ALA A 211 9.00 -1.23 20.56
C ALA A 211 9.64 -0.02 21.25
N SER A 212 9.35 1.18 20.76
CA SER A 212 9.65 2.40 21.51
C SER A 212 8.79 2.47 22.78
N LEU A 213 9.20 3.30 23.73
CA LEU A 213 8.41 3.61 24.93
C LEU A 213 8.00 5.09 24.91
N LYS A 214 6.75 5.33 24.59
CA LYS A 214 6.06 6.61 24.72
C LYS A 214 4.81 6.39 25.57
N LEU A 215 4.56 7.33 26.47
CA LEU A 215 3.35 7.35 27.27
C LEU A 215 2.24 7.98 26.44
N CYS A 216 1.26 7.19 26.00
CA CYS A 216 0.02 7.70 25.41
C CYS A 216 -1.13 7.47 26.39
N LEU A 217 -1.81 8.55 26.77
CA LEU A 217 -2.95 8.52 27.68
C LEU A 217 -4.18 7.89 27.02
N ASP A 218 -4.26 7.93 25.68
CA ASP A 218 -5.34 7.36 24.87
C ASP A 218 -4.84 6.16 24.03
N GLY A 219 -5.67 5.12 23.87
CA GLY A 219 -5.45 4.04 22.91
C GLY A 219 -4.46 2.92 23.29
N GLY A 220 -3.92 2.91 24.52
CA GLY A 220 -2.86 1.97 24.94
C GLY A 220 -3.25 0.48 24.98
N LEU A 221 -4.53 0.15 25.15
CA LEU A 221 -4.99 -1.25 25.23
C LEU A 221 -4.91 -1.97 23.87
N ALA A 222 -5.23 -1.27 22.78
CA ALA A 222 -5.17 -1.83 21.43
C ALA A 222 -3.72 -2.16 21.02
N GLU A 223 -2.79 -1.27 21.38
CA GLU A 223 -1.36 -1.47 21.13
C GLU A 223 -0.81 -2.68 21.87
N ALA A 224 -1.07 -2.78 23.18
CA ALA A 224 -0.62 -3.91 23.98
C ALA A 224 -1.16 -5.23 23.42
N ALA A 225 -2.46 -5.29 23.12
CA ALA A 225 -3.09 -6.45 22.51
C ALA A 225 -2.48 -6.81 21.15
N PHE A 226 -2.21 -5.81 20.31
CA PHE A 226 -1.57 -6.02 19.02
C PHE A 226 -0.15 -6.60 19.17
N PHE A 227 0.68 -6.00 20.02
CA PHE A 227 2.07 -6.44 20.21
C PHE A 227 2.17 -7.82 20.86
N GLU A 228 1.27 -8.18 21.78
CA GLU A 228 1.25 -9.49 22.42
C GLU A 228 0.99 -10.65 21.42
N ARG A 229 0.29 -10.36 20.30
CA ARG A 229 -0.05 -11.37 19.29
C ARG A 229 1.03 -11.57 18.23
N LEU A 230 1.87 -10.57 17.97
CA LEU A 230 2.92 -10.67 16.95
C LEU A 230 3.89 -11.84 17.19
N PRO A 231 4.39 -12.11 18.41
CA PRO A 231 5.24 -13.28 18.66
C PRO A 231 4.55 -14.62 18.41
N LYS A 232 3.21 -14.67 18.44
CA LYS A 232 2.41 -15.90 18.27
C LYS A 232 2.16 -16.23 16.80
N VAL A 233 2.50 -15.33 15.87
CA VAL A 233 2.30 -15.53 14.42
C VAL A 233 3.22 -16.63 13.88
N ALA A 234 2.63 -17.64 13.26
CA ALA A 234 3.34 -18.76 12.63
C ALA A 234 3.03 -18.92 11.14
N SER A 235 1.87 -18.43 10.69
CA SER A 235 1.45 -18.48 9.28
C SER A 235 0.59 -17.28 8.90
N TYR A 236 0.31 -17.15 7.62
CA TYR A 236 -0.53 -16.06 7.09
C TYR A 236 -1.44 -16.54 5.95
N ARG A 237 -2.48 -15.76 5.69
CA ARG A 237 -3.33 -15.91 4.50
C ARG A 237 -3.72 -14.54 3.96
N GLN A 238 -3.67 -14.38 2.64
CA GLN A 238 -4.09 -13.18 1.93
C GLN A 238 -5.31 -13.46 1.07
N ARG A 239 -6.27 -12.53 1.08
CA ARG A 239 -7.44 -12.50 0.20
C ARG A 239 -7.68 -11.07 -0.25
N GLY A 240 -7.57 -10.82 -1.55
CA GLY A 240 -7.54 -9.47 -2.10
C GLY A 240 -6.47 -8.62 -1.42
N ARG A 241 -6.95 -7.56 -0.76
CA ARG A 241 -6.15 -6.61 0.03
C ARG A 241 -6.18 -6.88 1.54
N MET A 242 -6.71 -8.02 1.97
CA MET A 242 -6.74 -8.44 3.37
C MET A 242 -5.61 -9.43 3.65
N LEU A 243 -4.95 -9.24 4.79
CA LEU A 243 -3.95 -10.13 5.37
C LEU A 243 -4.45 -10.62 6.71
N GLU A 244 -4.50 -11.93 6.88
CA GLU A 244 -4.81 -12.58 8.14
C GLU A 244 -3.55 -13.26 8.67
N LEU A 245 -3.13 -12.89 9.87
CA LEU A 245 -2.01 -13.50 10.58
C LEU A 245 -2.56 -14.55 11.54
N ARG A 246 -1.91 -15.73 11.58
CA ARG A 246 -2.44 -16.91 12.24
C ARG A 246 -1.41 -17.55 13.17
N ALA A 247 -1.90 -18.14 14.25
CA ALA A 247 -1.12 -18.96 15.16
C ALA A 247 -0.74 -20.31 14.52
N SER A 248 0.05 -21.12 15.24
CA SER A 248 0.53 -22.43 14.78
C SER A 248 -0.58 -23.47 14.61
N ASP A 249 -1.67 -23.34 15.36
CA ASP A 249 -2.89 -24.15 15.27
C ASP A 249 -3.82 -23.69 14.12
N GLY A 250 -3.46 -22.61 13.41
CA GLY A 250 -4.26 -22.03 12.33
C GLY A 250 -5.30 -21.01 12.78
N THR A 251 -5.44 -20.77 14.10
CA THR A 251 -6.34 -19.77 14.67
C THR A 251 -5.95 -18.37 14.20
N PRO A 252 -6.90 -17.57 13.65
CA PRO A 252 -6.62 -16.21 13.22
C PRO A 252 -6.41 -15.30 14.44
N LEU A 253 -5.35 -14.49 14.41
CA LEU A 253 -4.95 -13.59 15.50
C LEU A 253 -5.28 -12.13 15.15
N LEU A 254 -4.89 -11.71 13.96
CA LEU A 254 -4.93 -10.32 13.51
C LEU A 254 -5.41 -10.28 12.06
N ARG A 255 -6.27 -9.31 11.75
CA ARG A 255 -6.59 -8.97 10.36
C ARG A 255 -6.07 -7.58 10.05
N LEU A 256 -5.42 -7.48 8.91
CA LEU A 256 -4.86 -6.26 8.39
C LEU A 256 -5.36 -6.01 6.96
N GLN A 257 -5.40 -4.74 6.56
CA GLN A 257 -5.79 -4.31 5.24
C GLN A 257 -4.67 -3.50 4.59
N ALA A 258 -4.36 -3.80 3.34
CA ALA A 258 -3.37 -3.05 2.58
C ALA A 258 -3.90 -1.64 2.26
N GLU A 259 -3.11 -0.62 2.60
CA GLU A 259 -3.45 0.78 2.37
C GLU A 259 -2.39 1.48 1.52
N GLU A 260 -2.84 2.31 0.59
CA GLU A 260 -2.03 3.23 -0.19
C GLU A 260 -2.91 4.45 -0.52
N ARG A 261 -2.30 5.64 -0.59
CA ARG A 261 -2.97 6.91 -0.89
C ARG A 261 -2.71 7.33 -2.34
N GLY A 262 -3.32 8.43 -2.77
CA GLY A 262 -3.10 9.01 -4.09
C GLY A 262 -3.93 8.32 -5.16
N LEU A 263 -3.31 7.99 -6.31
CA LEU A 263 -4.04 7.40 -7.44
C LEU A 263 -4.61 6.02 -7.07
N ALA A 264 -5.93 5.90 -7.17
CA ALA A 264 -6.65 4.65 -6.99
C ALA A 264 -6.11 3.56 -7.95
N PRO A 265 -6.22 2.27 -7.58
CA PRO A 265 -5.98 1.17 -8.51
C PRO A 265 -6.80 1.37 -9.79
N LEU A 266 -6.20 1.09 -10.94
CA LEU A 266 -6.91 1.13 -12.20
C LEU A 266 -7.97 0.02 -12.17
N PRO A 267 -9.22 0.28 -12.58
CA PRO A 267 -10.22 -0.76 -12.67
C PRO A 267 -9.73 -1.86 -13.63
N PRO A 268 -10.08 -3.14 -13.40
CA PRO A 268 -9.84 -4.16 -14.41
C PRO A 268 -10.47 -3.72 -15.73
N ALA A 269 -9.82 -4.05 -16.85
CA ALA A 269 -10.39 -3.78 -18.17
C ALA A 269 -11.83 -4.31 -18.20
N ALA A 270 -12.78 -3.45 -18.58
CA ALA A 270 -14.16 -3.88 -18.75
C ALA A 270 -14.13 -5.07 -19.71
N GLN A 271 -14.60 -6.24 -19.25
CA GLN A 271 -14.87 -7.35 -20.16
C GLN A 271 -15.86 -6.80 -21.18
N ILE A 272 -15.39 -6.56 -22.40
CA ILE A 272 -16.27 -6.24 -23.51
C ILE A 272 -17.04 -7.53 -23.74
N SER A 273 -18.21 -7.64 -23.12
CA SER A 273 -19.18 -8.69 -23.44
C SER A 273 -19.48 -8.57 -24.93
N GLN A 274 -19.06 -9.59 -25.69
CA GLN A 274 -19.58 -9.84 -27.03
C GLN A 274 -20.95 -10.48 -26.94
#